data_AF-A0A2V9SAC6-F1
#
_entry.id   AF-A0A2V9SAC6-F1
#
_cell.length_a   1.000
_cell.length_b   1.000
_cell.length_c   1.000
_cell.angle_alpha   90.00
_cell.angle_beta   90.00
_cell.angle_gamma   90.00
#
_symmetry.space_group_name_H-M   'P 1'
#
loop_
_entity.id
_entity.type
_entity.pdbx_description
1 polymer ?
#
loop_
_entity_poly.entity_id
_entity_poly.type
_entity_poly.pdbx_seq_one_letter_code
_entity_poly.pdbx_strand_id
1 'polypeptide(L)'
;MVSGNKLKSELPIPSDVRSDKNARELIRAWAAHHGLHCSLSVDNWGENERIGWGILLTDIVRHVADAMQQQKGWDKSETIHEIRRVFNAELDSPTADPSGKLHRPQ
;
A
#
# COMPACT_ATOMS: atom_id res chain seq x y z
N MET A 1 19.08 14.99 -17.99
CA MET A 1 18.00 14.12 -18.49
C MET A 1 18.26 12.71 -18.00
N VAL A 2 17.67 12.32 -16.86
CA VAL A 2 17.65 10.92 -16.45
C VAL A 2 16.37 10.35 -17.03
N SER A 3 16.48 9.57 -18.11
CA SER A 3 15.37 8.75 -18.56
C SER A 3 15.13 7.68 -17.49
N GLY A 4 14.25 7.99 -16.53
CA GLY A 4 13.79 7.03 -15.54
C GLY A 4 13.19 5.85 -16.28
N ASN A 5 13.78 4.67 -16.11
CA ASN A 5 13.34 3.45 -16.73
C ASN A 5 11.97 3.10 -16.15
N LYS A 6 10.89 3.51 -16.82
CA LYS A 6 9.51 3.22 -16.40
C LYS A 6 9.36 1.70 -16.34
N LEU A 7 9.02 1.15 -15.18
CA LEU A 7 8.75 -0.28 -15.10
C LEU A 7 7.55 -0.57 -16.02
N LYS A 8 7.63 -1.65 -16.82
CA LYS A 8 6.61 -1.97 -17.83
C LYS A 8 5.17 -2.13 -17.29
N SER A 9 5.01 -2.23 -15.96
CA SER A 9 3.75 -2.53 -15.29
C SER A 9 3.41 -1.54 -14.17
N GLU A 10 3.88 -0.29 -14.24
CA GLU A 10 3.48 0.74 -13.27
C GLU A 10 1.97 1.00 -13.35
N LEU A 11 1.31 1.06 -12.19
CA LEU A 11 -0.08 1.45 -12.09
C LEU A 11 -0.24 2.95 -12.45
N PRO A 12 -1.24 3.33 -13.23
CA PRO A 12 -1.49 4.73 -13.54
C PRO A 12 -1.97 5.47 -12.30
N ILE A 13 -1.55 6.73 -12.16
CA ILE A 13 -2.14 7.65 -11.17
C ILE A 13 -3.64 7.78 -11.48
N PRO A 14 -4.56 7.77 -10.50
CA PRO A 14 -5.97 8.05 -10.75
C PRO A 14 -6.18 9.45 -11.34
N SER A 15 -7.21 9.66 -12.18
CA SER A 15 -7.50 10.96 -12.80
C SER A 15 -7.69 12.07 -11.77
N ASP A 16 -8.43 11.77 -10.70
CA ASP A 16 -8.85 12.76 -9.72
C ASP A 16 -7.65 13.20 -8.86
N VAL A 17 -6.71 12.29 -8.63
CA VAL A 17 -5.41 12.54 -7.98
C VAL A 17 -4.53 13.43 -8.85
N ARG A 18 -4.52 13.23 -10.18
CA ARG A 18 -3.72 14.09 -11.10
C ARG A 18 -4.17 15.56 -11.08
N SER A 19 -5.45 15.82 -10.88
CA SER A 19 -6.00 17.18 -10.86
C SER A 19 -5.85 17.88 -9.51
N ASP A 20 -5.54 17.14 -8.43
CA ASP A 20 -5.41 17.71 -7.09
C ASP A 20 -3.96 18.14 -6.81
N LYS A 21 -3.74 19.46 -6.76
CA LYS A 21 -2.44 20.07 -6.44
C LYS A 21 -1.90 19.74 -5.04
N ASN A 22 -2.77 19.27 -4.13
CA ASN A 22 -2.39 18.89 -2.77
C ASN A 22 -2.22 17.37 -2.63
N ALA A 23 -2.48 16.58 -3.68
CA ALA A 23 -2.31 15.15 -3.64
C ALA A 23 -0.85 14.77 -3.36
N ARG A 24 -0.68 13.71 -2.56
CA ARG A 24 0.62 13.16 -2.19
C ARG A 24 0.58 11.65 -2.34
N GLU A 25 1.65 11.07 -2.89
CA GLU A 25 1.83 9.62 -2.92
C GLU A 25 2.25 9.13 -1.53
N LEU A 26 1.46 8.24 -0.93
CA LEU A 26 1.69 7.74 0.43
C LEU A 26 2.46 6.41 0.44
N ILE A 27 2.07 5.49 -0.44
CA ILE A 27 2.72 4.18 -0.64
C ILE A 27 2.89 3.94 -2.13
N ARG A 28 4.03 3.36 -2.50
CA ARG A 28 4.17 2.62 -3.75
C ARG A 28 4.86 1.29 -3.48
N ALA A 29 4.28 0.19 -3.98
CA ALA A 29 4.74 -1.17 -3.69
C ALA A 29 4.92 -2.00 -4.95
N TRP A 30 5.89 -2.92 -4.92
CA TRP A 30 6.26 -3.79 -6.03
C TRP A 30 6.55 -5.20 -5.53
N ALA A 31 6.15 -6.20 -6.31
CA ALA A 31 6.69 -7.55 -6.21
C ALA A 31 7.99 -7.61 -7.04
N ALA A 32 9.12 -7.74 -6.38
CA ALA A 32 10.43 -7.86 -7.03
C ALA A 32 11.33 -8.80 -6.22
N HIS A 33 12.23 -9.53 -6.90
CA HIS A 33 13.17 -10.43 -6.24
C HIS A 33 12.55 -11.41 -5.23
N HIS A 34 11.36 -11.96 -5.55
CA HIS A 34 10.58 -12.85 -4.67
C HIS A 34 10.10 -12.22 -3.35
N GLY A 35 10.12 -10.89 -3.24
CA GLY A 35 9.67 -10.17 -2.05
C GLY A 35 8.84 -8.92 -2.37
N LEU A 36 8.36 -8.28 -1.30
CA LEU A 36 7.68 -7.00 -1.35
C LEU A 36 8.69 -5.86 -1.16
N HIS A 37 8.77 -4.96 -2.13
CA HIS A 37 9.54 -3.73 -2.03
C HIS A 37 8.56 -2.55 -1.98
N CYS A 38 8.83 -1.55 -1.14
CA CYS A 38 7.97 -0.37 -1.05
C CYS A 38 8.75 0.93 -0.89
N SER A 39 8.10 2.02 -1.28
CA SER A 39 8.45 3.40 -0.94
C SER A 39 7.29 3.98 -0.14
N LEU A 40 7.59 4.61 1.00
CA LEU A 40 6.61 5.15 1.93
C LEU A 40 6.90 6.64 2.16
N SER A 41 5.88 7.47 2.04
CA SER A 41 5.91 8.85 2.52
C SER A 41 5.31 8.87 3.93
N VAL A 42 6.15 9.10 4.92
CA VAL A 42 5.75 9.26 6.33
C VAL A 42 5.60 10.74 6.69
N ASP A 43 4.94 11.01 7.82
CA ASP A 43 4.63 12.33 8.37
C ASP A 43 3.57 13.12 7.58
N ASN A 44 2.54 12.41 7.10
CA ASN A 44 1.46 13.01 6.31
C ASN A 44 0.26 13.49 7.14
N TRP A 45 0.10 13.03 8.38
CA TRP A 45 -1.06 13.36 9.24
C TRP A 45 -0.68 13.98 10.60
N GLY A 46 0.58 14.38 10.79
CA GLY A 46 1.05 15.03 12.02
C GLY A 46 0.85 14.16 13.26
N GLU A 47 0.22 14.68 14.31
CA GLU A 47 -0.04 13.92 15.55
C GLU A 47 -0.92 12.67 15.32
N ASN A 48 -1.71 12.66 14.24
CA ASN A 48 -2.59 11.56 13.87
C ASN A 48 -1.93 10.53 12.93
N GLU A 49 -0.62 10.59 12.72
CA GLU A 49 0.11 9.71 11.78
C GLU A 49 -0.26 8.22 11.94
N ARG A 50 -0.25 7.72 13.18
CA ARG A 50 -0.61 6.33 13.48
C ARG A 50 -2.05 5.98 13.10
N ILE A 51 -2.98 6.91 13.32
CA ILE A 51 -4.40 6.72 13.00
C ILE A 51 -4.58 6.75 11.48
N GLY A 52 -3.92 7.69 10.79
CA GLY A 52 -3.97 7.81 9.33
C GLY A 52 -3.48 6.55 8.62
N TRP A 53 -2.35 5.99 9.06
CA TRP A 53 -1.87 4.69 8.56
C TRP A 53 -2.84 3.55 8.81
N GLY A 54 -3.47 3.50 10.00
CA GLY A 54 -4.50 2.50 10.31
C GLY A 54 -5.72 2.56 9.39
N ILE A 55 -6.20 3.77 9.08
CA ILE A 55 -7.29 3.99 8.12
C ILE A 55 -6.85 3.57 6.71
N LEU A 56 -5.68 4.02 6.26
CA LEU A 56 -5.14 3.69 4.94
C LEU A 56 -5.05 2.18 4.73
N LEU A 57 -4.48 1.45 5.68
CA LEU A 57 -4.36 -0.01 5.60
C LEU A 57 -5.74 -0.69 5.56
N THR A 58 -6.69 -0.18 6.35
CA THR A 58 -8.07 -0.69 6.34
C THR A 58 -8.73 -0.52 4.98
N ASP A 59 -8.58 0.65 4.35
CA ASP A 59 -9.17 0.92 3.04
C ASP A 59 -8.55 0.08 1.93
N ILE A 60 -7.22 -0.18 1.98
CA ILE A 60 -6.56 -1.13 1.08
C ILE A 60 -7.19 -2.51 1.20
N VAL A 61 -7.35 -3.04 2.42
CA VAL A 61 -7.95 -4.37 2.65
C VAL A 61 -9.36 -4.45 2.07
N ARG A 62 -10.18 -3.41 2.27
CA ARG A 62 -11.56 -3.35 1.75
C ARG A 62 -11.58 -3.31 0.22
N HIS A 63 -10.71 -2.52 -0.41
CA HIS A 63 -10.60 -2.48 -1.87
C HIS A 63 -10.11 -3.81 -2.47
N VAL A 64 -9.18 -4.50 -1.81
CA VAL A 64 -8.75 -5.84 -2.23
C VAL A 64 -9.92 -6.83 -2.15
N ALA A 65 -10.70 -6.81 -1.07
CA ALA A 65 -11.88 -7.67 -0.94
C ALA A 65 -12.94 -7.37 -2.01
N ASP A 66 -13.19 -6.09 -2.31
CA ASP A 66 -14.07 -5.68 -3.41
C ASP A 66 -13.58 -6.23 -4.76
N ALA A 67 -12.28 -6.09 -5.05
CA ALA A 67 -11.69 -6.59 -6.29
C ALA A 67 -11.74 -8.13 -6.39
N MET A 68 -11.48 -8.84 -5.29
CA MET A 68 -11.55 -10.31 -5.25
C MET A 68 -12.97 -10.83 -5.43
N GLN A 69 -13.97 -10.16 -4.85
CA GLN A 69 -15.36 -10.49 -5.14
C GLN A 69 -15.67 -10.30 -6.62
N GLN A 70 -15.30 -9.16 -7.21
CA GLN A 70 -15.60 -8.87 -8.62
C GLN A 70 -14.91 -9.84 -9.59
N GLN A 71 -13.65 -10.22 -9.31
CA GLN A 71 -12.87 -11.07 -10.20
C GLN A 71 -13.08 -12.56 -9.99
N LYS A 72 -13.38 -12.99 -8.76
CA LYS A 72 -13.39 -14.42 -8.37
C LYS A 72 -14.70 -14.88 -7.72
N GLY A 73 -15.62 -13.97 -7.43
CA GLY A 73 -16.88 -14.27 -6.72
C GLY A 73 -16.71 -14.59 -5.23
N TRP A 74 -15.54 -14.29 -4.64
CA TRP A 74 -15.27 -14.55 -3.23
C TRP A 74 -16.11 -13.66 -2.30
N ASP A 75 -16.49 -14.18 -1.14
CA ASP A 75 -17.18 -13.37 -0.14
C ASP A 75 -16.25 -12.29 0.44
N LYS A 76 -16.77 -11.07 0.56
CA LYS A 76 -15.97 -9.93 1.04
C LYS A 76 -15.62 -10.07 2.51
N SER A 77 -16.56 -10.52 3.33
CA SER A 77 -16.35 -10.64 4.77
C SER A 77 -15.33 -11.73 5.07
N GLU A 78 -15.42 -12.87 4.40
CA GLU A 78 -14.43 -13.94 4.49
C GLU A 78 -13.05 -13.48 4.02
N THR A 79 -12.98 -12.74 2.89
CA THR A 79 -11.72 -12.19 2.39
C THR A 79 -11.07 -11.22 3.38
N ILE A 80 -11.85 -10.29 3.94
CA ILE A 80 -11.34 -9.34 4.96
C ILE A 80 -10.91 -10.09 6.22
N HIS A 81 -11.68 -11.09 6.65
CA HIS A 81 -11.36 -11.91 7.82
C HIS A 81 -10.01 -12.60 7.65
N GLU A 82 -9.80 -13.24 6.50
CA GLU A 82 -8.55 -13.96 6.23
C GLU A 82 -7.35 -13.03 6.11
N ILE A 83 -7.50 -11.89 5.41
CA ILE A 83 -6.44 -10.88 5.35
C ILE A 83 -6.09 -10.38 6.75
N ARG A 84 -7.08 -10.08 7.59
CA ARG A 84 -6.84 -9.63 8.98
C ARG A 84 -6.15 -10.70 9.81
N ARG A 85 -6.56 -11.96 9.68
CA ARG A 85 -5.97 -13.09 10.40
C ARG A 85 -4.48 -13.21 10.11
N VAL A 86 -4.10 -13.19 8.83
CA VAL A 86 -2.70 -13.27 8.40
C VAL A 86 -1.93 -12.00 8.77
N PHE A 87 -2.52 -10.82 8.58
CA PHE A 87 -1.91 -9.53 8.95
C PHE A 87 -1.52 -9.48 10.43
N ASN A 88 -2.44 -9.85 11.33
CA ASN A 88 -2.15 -9.87 12.76
C ASN A 88 -1.07 -10.90 13.11
N ALA A 89 -1.11 -12.09 12.50
CA ALA A 89 -0.09 -13.11 12.73
C ALA A 89 1.31 -12.66 12.29
N GLU A 90 1.43 -11.98 11.14
CA GLU A 90 2.71 -11.43 10.66
C GLU A 90 3.19 -10.24 11.49
N LEU A 91 2.29 -9.45 12.10
CA LEU A 91 2.69 -8.40 13.05
C LEU A 91 3.24 -8.99 14.35
N ASP A 92 2.61 -10.07 14.85
CA ASP A 92 3.00 -10.72 16.11
C ASP A 92 4.27 -11.59 15.94
N SER A 93 4.44 -12.23 14.78
CA SER A 93 5.58 -13.09 14.45
C SER A 93 5.99 -12.93 12.98
N PRO A 94 6.76 -11.88 12.64
CA PRO A 94 7.17 -11.59 11.26
C PRO A 94 7.96 -12.73 10.62
N THR A 95 7.61 -13.08 9.38
CA THR A 95 8.34 -14.09 8.61
C THR A 95 9.54 -13.54 7.82
N ALA A 96 9.66 -12.22 7.74
CA ALA A 96 10.78 -11.52 7.11
C ALA A 96 11.05 -10.17 7.78
N ASP A 97 12.31 -9.74 7.76
CA ASP A 97 12.68 -8.41 8.23
C ASP A 97 12.29 -7.33 7.20
N PRO A 98 11.72 -6.19 7.64
CA PRO A 98 11.52 -5.06 6.75
C PRO A 98 12.87 -4.52 6.27
N SER A 99 13.02 -4.29 4.96
CA SER A 99 14.19 -3.65 4.37
C SER A 99 13.82 -2.30 3.74
N GLY A 100 14.68 -1.29 3.92
CA GLY A 100 14.44 0.06 3.39
C GLY A 100 15.39 1.11 3.97
N LYS A 101 15.40 2.31 3.37
CA LYS A 101 16.09 3.48 3.92
C LYS A 101 15.10 4.64 3.99
N LEU A 102 15.08 5.35 5.11
CA LEU A 102 14.34 6.61 5.21
C LEU A 102 14.98 7.62 4.26
N HIS A 103 14.22 8.05 3.25
CA HIS A 103 14.63 9.15 2.38
C HIS A 103 13.97 10.43 2.90
N ARG A 104 14.77 11.36 3.43
CA ARG A 104 14.29 12.69 3.79
C ARG A 104 14.34 13.57 2.55
N PRO A 105 13.24 14.24 2.14
CA PRO A 105 13.30 15.22 1.06
C PRO A 105 14.30 16.32 1.45
N GLN A 106 15.16 16.71 0.50
CA GLN A 106 16.06 17.87 0.61
C GLN A 106 15.29 19.18 0.40
#